data_AF-A0A355S514-F1
#
_entry.id   AF-A0A355S514-F1
#
_cell.length_a   1.000
_cell.length_b   1.000
_cell.length_c   1.000
_cell.angle_alpha   90.00
_cell.angle_beta   90.00
_cell.angle_gamma   90.00
#
_symmetry.space_group_name_H-M   'P 1'
#
loop_
_entity.id
_entity.type
_entity.pdbx_description
1 polymer ?
#
loop_
_entity_poly.entity_id
_entity_poly.type
_entity_poly.pdbx_seq_one_letter_code
_entity_poly.pdbx_strand_id
1 'polypeptide(L)' 'GELQAEVDQMSFAWWGPGEKGGDFSYRIQGPSVIVEYAGQDLGGDPHNHLHSMYRDPTNEYGARLAKKAKN' A
#
# COMPACT_ATOMS: atom_id res chain seq x y z
N GLY A 1 19.50 -0.60 -2.45
CA GLY A 1 18.64 -0.91 -3.63
C GLY A 1 17.76 0.28 -3.95
N GLU A 2 16.97 0.22 -5.03
CA GLU A 2 16.07 1.32 -5.47
C GLU A 2 15.25 1.91 -4.32
N LEU A 3 14.53 1.07 -3.55
CA LEU A 3 13.74 1.52 -2.39
C LEU A 3 14.57 2.21 -1.29
N GLN A 4 15.82 1.82 -1.09
CA GLN A 4 16.69 2.42 -0.09
C GLN A 4 17.16 3.82 -0.50
N ALA A 5 17.30 4.06 -1.81
CA ALA A 5 17.64 5.39 -2.33
C ALA A 5 16.45 6.36 -2.27
N GLU A 6 15.23 5.85 -2.11
CA GLU A 6 14.00 6.63 -2.08
C GLU A 6 13.36 6.77 -0.70
N VAL A 7 13.95 6.15 0.34
CA VAL A 7 13.33 6.07 1.67
C VAL A 7 12.99 7.45 2.26
N ASP A 8 13.83 8.46 2.01
CA ASP A 8 13.63 9.83 2.48
C ASP A 8 12.46 10.56 1.79
N GLN A 9 11.95 9.99 0.69
CA GLN A 9 10.79 10.48 -0.05
C GLN A 9 9.52 9.69 0.27
N MET A 10 9.62 8.67 1.14
CA MET A 10 8.47 7.87 1.53
C MET A 10 7.66 8.58 2.62
N SER A 11 6.35 8.45 2.50
CA SER A 11 5.39 8.93 3.48
C SER A 11 4.69 7.74 4.14
N PHE A 12 4.40 7.88 5.44
CA PHE A 12 3.61 6.94 6.20
C PHE A 12 2.30 7.61 6.61
N ALA A 13 1.18 6.93 6.37
CA ALA A 13 -0.13 7.34 6.83
C ALA A 13 -0.77 6.21 7.64
N TRP A 14 -1.43 6.58 8.74
CA TRP A 14 -2.17 5.68 9.62
C TRP A 14 -3.63 6.14 9.73
N TRP A 15 -4.53 5.18 9.75
CA TRP A 15 -5.92 5.37 10.11
C TRP A 15 -6.36 4.25 11.06
N GLY A 16 -7.10 4.62 12.10
CA GLY A 16 -7.57 3.70 13.12
C GLY A 16 -7.06 4.06 14.51
N PRO A 17 -7.43 3.25 15.53
CA PRO A 17 -7.06 3.50 16.92
C PRO A 17 -5.54 3.46 17.16
N GLY A 18 -5.06 4.28 18.10
CA GLY A 18 -3.67 4.21 18.59
C GLY A 18 -3.45 3.14 19.67
N GLU A 19 -4.55 2.54 20.14
CA GLU A 19 -4.57 1.43 21.09
C GLU A 19 -5.07 0.14 20.41
N LYS A 20 -5.01 -0.99 21.11
CA LYS A 20 -5.40 -2.29 20.54
C LYS A 20 -6.91 -2.36 20.30
N GLY A 21 -7.29 -2.80 19.10
CA GLY A 21 -8.67 -3.11 18.72
C GLY A 21 -9.25 -2.13 17.71
N GLY A 22 -10.31 -2.55 17.01
CA GLY A 22 -10.97 -1.77 15.96
C GLY A 22 -10.29 -1.84 14.60
N ASP A 23 -11.02 -1.43 13.56
CA ASP A 23 -10.52 -1.36 12.19
C ASP A 23 -9.28 -0.47 12.10
N PHE A 24 -8.34 -0.86 11.26
CA PHE A 24 -7.14 -0.08 11.03
C PHE A 24 -6.66 -0.18 9.58
N SER A 25 -5.91 0.83 9.15
CA SER A 25 -5.21 0.81 7.89
C SER A 25 -3.94 1.63 7.98
N TYR A 26 -2.92 1.22 7.22
CA TYR A 26 -1.75 2.04 6.97
C TYR A 26 -1.35 1.99 5.51
N ARG A 27 -0.67 3.06 5.08
CA ARG A 27 -0.06 3.17 3.76
C ARG A 27 1.38 3.64 3.91
N ILE A 28 2.27 3.00 3.17
CA ILE A 28 3.61 3.51 2.85
C ILE A 28 3.58 3.91 1.38
N GLN A 29 3.90 5.17 1.08
CA GLN A 29 3.86 5.70 -0.27
C GLN A 29 5.16 6.43 -0.60
N GLY A 30 5.87 5.93 -1.60
CA GLY A 30 7.07 6.52 -2.19
C GLY A 30 6.98 6.65 -3.71
N PRO A 31 8.06 7.12 -4.35
CA PRO A 31 8.09 7.34 -5.80
C PRO A 31 7.90 6.07 -6.64
N SER A 32 8.50 4.95 -6.23
CA SER A 32 8.45 3.67 -6.96
C SER A 32 7.54 2.62 -6.33
N VAL A 33 6.96 2.90 -5.15
CA VAL A 33 6.15 1.91 -4.42
C VAL A 33 5.01 2.53 -3.64
N ILE A 34 3.85 1.86 -3.67
CA ILE A 34 2.76 2.03 -2.71
C ILE A 34 2.49 0.68 -2.06
N VAL A 35 2.51 0.64 -0.74
CA VAL A 35 2.05 -0.50 0.06
C VAL A 35 0.86 -0.05 0.89
N GLU A 36 -0.24 -0.79 0.81
CA GLU A 36 -1.40 -0.57 1.68
C GLU A 36 -1.73 -1.83 2.43
N TYR A 37 -2.20 -1.65 3.66
CA TYR A 37 -2.66 -2.71 4.52
C TYR A 37 -3.89 -2.24 5.29
N ALA A 38 -4.87 -3.12 5.44
CA ALA A 38 -6.05 -2.84 6.25
C ALA A 38 -6.52 -4.11 6.96
N GLY A 39 -6.86 -3.98 8.24
CA GLY A 39 -7.60 -4.98 9.01
C GLY A 39 -9.03 -4.50 9.20
N GLN A 40 -9.99 -5.39 8.94
CA GLN A 40 -11.41 -5.10 9.07
C GLN A 40 -12.04 -6.10 10.04
N ASP A 41 -12.64 -5.59 11.10
CA ASP A 41 -13.26 -6.33 12.19
C ASP A 41 -14.43 -7.19 11.66
N LEU A 42 -15.29 -6.60 10.81
CA LEU A 42 -16.51 -7.22 10.27
C LEU A 42 -17.38 -7.94 11.33
N GLY A 43 -17.35 -7.47 12.58
CA GLY A 43 -18.08 -8.06 13.71
C GLY A 43 -17.27 -9.06 14.55
N GLY A 44 -15.95 -9.12 14.39
CA GLY A 44 -15.00 -9.93 15.15
C GLY A 44 -13.64 -9.25 15.39
N ASP A 45 -12.55 -9.91 15.00
CA ASP A 45 -11.18 -9.39 15.19
C ASP A 45 -10.65 -8.87 13.85
N PRO A 46 -10.20 -7.60 13.74
CA PRO A 46 -9.66 -7.04 12.50
C PRO A 46 -8.44 -7.79 11.95
N HIS A 47 -7.76 -8.60 12.77
CA HIS A 47 -6.67 -9.45 12.32
C HIS A 47 -7.13 -10.71 11.58
N ASN A 48 -8.42 -11.05 11.63
CA ASN A 48 -8.99 -12.21 10.93
C ASN A 48 -9.44 -11.89 9.50
N HIS A 49 -9.50 -10.62 9.10
CA HIS A 49 -9.80 -10.21 7.74
C HIS A 49 -8.84 -9.10 7.30
N LEU A 50 -7.82 -9.49 6.55
CA LEU A 50 -6.73 -8.62 6.16
C LEU A 50 -6.76 -8.36 4.66
N HIS A 51 -6.63 -7.08 4.29
CA HIS A 51 -6.38 -6.64 2.92
C HIS A 51 -4.95 -6.12 2.84
N SER A 52 -4.26 -6.48 1.76
CA SER A 52 -2.94 -5.92 1.48
C SER A 52 -2.78 -5.72 -0.01
N MET A 53 -2.11 -4.63 -0.38
CA MET A 53 -1.70 -4.40 -1.76
C MET A 53 -0.27 -3.90 -1.84
N TYR A 54 0.34 -4.20 -2.97
CA TYR A 54 1.56 -3.58 -3.47
C TYR A 54 1.25 -2.99 -4.85
N ARG A 55 1.74 -1.78 -5.12
CA ARG A 55 1.64 -1.13 -6.43
C ARG A 55 2.94 -0.45 -6.81
N ASP A 56 3.22 -0.50 -8.11
CA ASP A 56 4.23 0.32 -8.77
C ASP A 56 3.51 1.52 -9.45
N PRO A 57 3.55 2.72 -8.84
CA PRO A 57 2.90 3.91 -9.39
C PRO A 57 3.52 4.37 -10.72
N THR A 58 4.69 3.86 -11.11
CA THR A 58 5.33 4.15 -12.41
C THR A 58 4.87 3.22 -13.53
N ASN A 59 4.06 2.21 -13.21
CA ASN A 59 3.50 1.25 -14.14
C ASN A 59 2.02 0.94 -13.86
N GLU A 60 1.27 1.99 -13.56
CA GLU A 60 -0.14 1.89 -13.24
C GLU A 60 -0.92 1.14 -14.33
N TYR A 61 -1.73 0.17 -13.89
CA TYR A 61 -2.52 -0.70 -14.75
C TYR A 61 -1.73 -1.32 -15.92
N GLY A 62 -0.42 -1.55 -15.76
CA GLY A 62 0.42 -2.13 -16.80
C GLY A 62 0.67 -1.20 -17.99
N ALA A 63 0.67 0.13 -17.79
CA ALA A 63 0.90 1.12 -18.84
C ALA A 63 2.14 0.84 -19.71
N ARG A 64 3.20 0.24 -19.14
CA ARG A 64 4.40 -0.17 -19.90
C ARG A 64 4.10 -1.27 -20.93
N LEU A 65 3.22 -2.22 -20.62
CA LEU A 65 2.76 -3.26 -21.55
C LEU A 65 1.93 -2.65 -22.69
N ALA A 66 1.03 -1.72 -22.35
CA ALA A 66 0.22 -1.01 -23.33
C ALA A 66 1.08 -0.18 -24.30
N LYS A 67 2.16 0.44 -23.81
CA LYS A 67 3.14 1.15 -24.65
C LYS A 67 3.90 0.20 -25.58
N LYS A 68 4.32 -0.98 -25.07
CA LYS A 68 5.02 -1.98 -25.88
C LYS A 68 4.17 -2.51 -27.03
N ALA A 69 2.87 -2.69 -26.83
CA ALA A 69 1.96 -3.20 -27.87
C ALA A 69 1.70 -2.21 -29.03
N LYS A 70 2.09 -0.94 -28.90
CA LYS A 70 1.94 0.10 -29.95
C LYS A 70 3.19 0.28 -30.81
N ASN A 71 4.29 -0.39 -30.46
CA ASN A 71 5.55 -0.40 -31.20
C ASN A 71 5.71 -1.71 -31.95
#